data_AF-A0A7S1UVB2-F1
#
_entry.id   AF-A0A7S1UVB2-F1
#
_cell.length_a   1.000
_cell.length_b   1.000
_cell.length_c   1.000
_cell.angle_alpha   90.00
_cell.angle_beta   90.00
_cell.angle_gamma   90.00
#
_symmetry.space_group_name_H-M   'P 1'
#
loop_
_entity.id
_entity.type
_entity.pdbx_description
1 polymer ?
#
loop_
_entity_poly.entity_id
_entity_poly.type
_entity_poly.pdbx_seq_one_letter_code
_entity_poly.pdbx_strand_id
1 'polypeptide(L)'
;STTVSSSRNHTLEESLLLYPLSEAAGRPLVGRLNWIMVVLISPPQMLRRGLRMVGIHDEAQRRLHQETRVSKFEAHFGRHPFHCCRVWRDLQTTPIIEAHMDPAEPFAFEGFLQALHFLKCYQVEDVRATLFKMNEKDVKPSS
;
A
#
# COMPACT_ATOMS: atom_id res chain seq x y z
N SER A 1 25.38 -43.68 -18.03
CA SER A 1 26.10 -42.62 -17.30
C SER A 1 26.43 -41.48 -18.23
N THR A 2 25.68 -40.38 -18.20
CA THR A 2 26.20 -39.04 -18.56
C THR A 2 25.31 -38.00 -17.89
N THR A 3 25.86 -37.34 -16.88
CA THR A 3 25.35 -36.14 -16.22
C THR A 3 25.82 -34.91 -16.97
N VAL A 4 24.92 -33.99 -17.30
CA VAL A 4 25.25 -32.56 -17.47
C VAL A 4 24.13 -31.73 -16.84
N SER A 5 24.50 -31.05 -15.76
CA SER A 5 23.75 -30.02 -15.06
C SER A 5 23.56 -28.78 -15.94
N SER A 6 22.42 -28.11 -15.86
CA SER A 6 22.39 -26.65 -16.05
C SER A 6 21.13 -26.03 -15.46
N SER A 7 21.37 -25.20 -14.45
CA SER A 7 20.51 -24.25 -13.78
C SER A 7 19.39 -23.66 -14.63
N ARG A 8 18.17 -23.74 -14.12
CA ARG A 8 17.17 -22.70 -14.34
C ARG A 8 16.48 -22.42 -13.02
N ASN A 9 16.93 -21.33 -12.39
CA ASN A 9 16.35 -20.78 -11.17
C ASN A 9 14.87 -20.51 -11.42
N HIS A 10 14.01 -21.36 -10.86
CA HIS A 10 12.59 -21.13 -10.79
C HIS A 10 12.34 -19.99 -9.80
N THR A 11 12.11 -18.80 -10.34
CA THR A 11 11.44 -17.70 -9.65
C THR A 11 10.01 -18.15 -9.36
N LEU A 12 9.80 -18.77 -8.20
CA LEU A 12 8.49 -19.13 -7.66
C LEU A 12 8.39 -18.48 -6.29
N GLU A 13 7.74 -17.33 -6.21
CA GLU A 13 7.04 -16.81 -5.00
C GLU A 13 6.29 -15.51 -5.40
N GLU A 14 5.54 -15.54 -6.51
CA GLU A 14 4.44 -14.58 -6.80
C GLU A 14 3.10 -15.31 -6.64
N SER A 15 2.91 -15.92 -5.47
CA SER A 15 1.69 -16.62 -5.10
C SER A 15 0.62 -15.62 -4.67
N LEU A 16 -0.02 -14.94 -5.62
CA LEU A 16 -1.27 -14.21 -5.38
C LEU A 16 -2.37 -15.25 -5.09
N LEU A 17 -2.67 -15.46 -3.82
CA LEU A 17 -3.72 -16.39 -3.41
C LEU A 17 -5.11 -15.78 -3.65
N LEU A 18 -5.78 -16.21 -4.72
CA LEU A 18 -7.23 -16.05 -4.90
C LEU A 18 -7.96 -17.00 -3.95
N TYR A 19 -8.84 -16.49 -3.08
CA TYR A 19 -9.77 -17.32 -2.30
C TYR A 19 -11.22 -16.83 -2.49
N PRO A 20 -12.18 -17.73 -2.79
CA PRO A 20 -13.60 -17.39 -2.79
C PRO A 20 -14.15 -17.37 -1.36
N LEU A 21 -14.69 -16.23 -0.92
CA LEU A 21 -15.43 -16.12 0.34
C LEU A 21 -16.91 -16.44 0.07
N SER A 22 -17.26 -17.73 0.11
CA SER A 22 -18.65 -18.20 0.07
C SER A 22 -19.06 -18.64 1.47
N GLU A 23 -19.97 -17.91 2.10
CA GLU A 23 -21.08 -18.40 2.96
C GLU A 23 -21.54 -17.31 3.94
N ALA A 24 -22.56 -16.52 3.54
CA ALA A 24 -23.56 -15.94 4.46
C ALA A 24 -24.53 -15.05 3.68
N ALA A 25 -25.50 -15.65 2.98
CA ALA A 25 -26.87 -15.15 2.75
C ALA A 25 -27.46 -15.77 1.48
N GLY A 26 -28.46 -16.63 1.66
CA GLY A 26 -29.25 -17.19 0.56
C GLY A 26 -30.10 -16.12 -0.14
N ARG A 27 -29.52 -15.41 -1.12
CA ARG A 27 -30.26 -14.67 -2.14
C ARG A 27 -29.73 -15.02 -3.54
N PRO A 28 -30.59 -15.33 -4.52
CA PRO A 28 -30.15 -15.63 -5.87
C PRO A 28 -29.79 -14.31 -6.56
N LEU A 29 -28.49 -14.08 -6.79
CA LEU A 29 -28.00 -12.94 -7.57
C LEU A 29 -27.94 -13.34 -9.05
N VAL A 30 -29.04 -13.12 -9.76
CA VAL A 30 -29.02 -13.00 -11.22
C VAL A 30 -28.44 -11.62 -11.55
N GLY A 31 -27.22 -11.59 -12.09
CA GLY A 31 -26.60 -10.38 -12.65
C GLY A 31 -25.18 -10.13 -12.15
N ARG A 32 -24.20 -10.50 -13.00
CA ARG A 32 -22.74 -10.40 -12.81
C ARG A 32 -22.23 -11.08 -11.53
N LEU A 33 -21.56 -12.21 -11.74
CA LEU A 33 -20.53 -12.73 -10.85
C LEU A 33 -19.41 -11.68 -10.76
N ASN A 34 -19.62 -10.60 -10.00
CA ASN A 34 -18.57 -9.70 -9.56
C ASN A 34 -17.85 -10.47 -8.45
N TRP A 35 -16.96 -11.38 -8.85
CA TRP A 35 -16.01 -11.96 -7.92
C TRP A 35 -15.24 -10.77 -7.35
N ILE A 36 -15.44 -10.49 -6.06
CA ILE A 36 -14.68 -9.45 -5.36
C ILE A 36 -13.25 -9.96 -5.35
N MET A 37 -12.45 -9.49 -6.31
CA MET A 37 -11.03 -9.78 -6.38
C MET A 37 -10.39 -8.99 -5.27
N VAL A 38 -9.95 -9.67 -4.21
CA VAL A 38 -9.21 -9.02 -3.11
C VAL A 38 -7.74 -9.38 -3.26
N VAL A 39 -6.89 -8.37 -3.36
CA VAL A 39 -5.44 -8.49 -3.35
C VAL A 39 -4.95 -8.29 -1.91
N LEU A 40 -4.60 -9.41 -1.27
CA LEU A 40 -4.01 -9.41 0.06
C LEU A 40 -2.51 -9.09 -0.01
N ILE A 41 -2.09 -8.12 0.79
CA ILE A 41 -0.69 -7.72 0.92
C ILE A 41 -0.27 -7.95 2.36
N SER A 42 0.76 -8.78 2.54
CA SER A 42 1.33 -9.03 3.86
C SER A 42 2.12 -7.81 4.37
N PRO A 43 2.28 -7.63 5.70
CA PRO A 43 3.04 -6.51 6.24
C PRO A 43 4.47 -6.38 5.70
N PRO A 44 5.25 -7.47 5.49
CA PRO A 44 6.55 -7.39 4.83
C PRO A 44 6.49 -6.92 3.37
N GLN A 45 5.46 -7.33 2.61
CA GLN A 45 5.26 -6.86 1.23
C GLN A 45 4.88 -5.38 1.19
N MET A 46 3.98 -4.95 2.07
CA MET A 46 3.59 -3.53 2.23
C MET A 46 4.81 -2.68 2.54
N LEU A 47 5.61 -3.10 3.53
CA LEU A 47 6.85 -2.43 3.92
C LEU A 47 7.82 -2.32 2.73
N ARG A 48 8.09 -3.43 2.04
CA ARG A 48 9.04 -3.47 0.92
C ARG A 48 8.59 -2.58 -0.24
N ARG A 49 7.32 -2.67 -0.64
CA ARG A 49 6.76 -1.91 -1.76
C ARG A 49 6.70 -0.42 -1.44
N GLY A 50 6.25 -0.05 -0.23
CA GLY A 50 6.23 1.35 0.19
C GLY A 50 7.61 1.99 0.27
N LEU A 51 8.61 1.26 0.78
CA LEU A 51 10.00 1.74 0.79
C LEU A 51 10.56 1.92 -0.63
N ARG A 52 10.23 1.01 -1.56
CA ARG A 52 10.62 1.13 -2.96
C ARG A 52 10.02 2.38 -3.61
N MET A 53 8.77 2.69 -3.29
CA MET A 53 8.07 3.86 -3.81
C MET A 53 8.72 5.19 -3.39
N VAL A 54 9.34 5.25 -2.21
CA VAL A 54 10.09 6.43 -1.72
C VAL A 54 11.58 6.40 -2.09
N GLY A 55 11.98 5.57 -3.05
CA GLY A 55 13.35 5.50 -3.57
C GLY A 55 14.32 4.63 -2.77
N ILE A 56 13.85 3.88 -1.78
CA ILE A 56 14.69 2.94 -1.01
C ILE A 56 14.60 1.56 -1.69
N HIS A 57 15.51 1.31 -2.62
CA HIS A 57 15.59 0.07 -3.40
C HIS A 57 15.95 -1.16 -2.56
N ASP A 58 15.70 -2.36 -3.10
CA ASP A 58 15.81 -3.63 -2.38
C ASP A 58 17.23 -3.87 -1.81
N GLU A 59 18.29 -3.45 -2.52
CA GLU A 59 19.68 -3.50 -2.03
C GLU A 59 19.87 -2.70 -0.74
N ALA A 60 19.33 -1.48 -0.70
CA ALA A 60 19.40 -0.61 0.46
C ALA A 60 18.55 -1.19 1.60
N GLN A 61 17.35 -1.71 1.30
CA GLN A 61 16.49 -2.34 2.30
C GLN A 61 17.16 -3.54 2.98
N ARG A 62 17.90 -4.37 2.25
CA ARG A 62 18.61 -5.53 2.81
C ARG A 62 19.69 -5.16 3.83
N ARG A 63 20.23 -3.95 3.75
CA ARG A 63 21.27 -3.44 4.68
C ARG A 63 20.67 -2.82 5.94
N LEU A 64 19.38 -2.49 5.94
CA LEU A 64 18.70 -1.85 7.06
C LEU A 64 18.12 -2.90 8.02
N HIS A 65 18.25 -2.63 9.32
CA HIS A 65 17.52 -3.38 10.33
C HIS A 65 16.01 -3.23 10.14
N GLN A 66 15.25 -4.24 10.58
CA GLN A 66 13.78 -4.24 10.50
C GLN A 66 13.17 -2.98 11.10
N GLU A 67 13.62 -2.58 12.29
CA GLU A 67 13.16 -1.38 12.98
C GLU A 67 13.41 -0.11 12.17
N THR A 68 14.60 0.01 11.56
CA THR A 68 14.93 1.16 10.70
C THR A 68 14.05 1.21 9.45
N ARG A 69 13.73 0.06 8.86
CA ARG A 69 12.81 -0.03 7.72
C ARG A 69 11.41 0.45 8.10
N VAL A 70 10.88 -0.04 9.23
CA VAL A 70 9.57 0.36 9.74
C VAL A 70 9.55 1.85 10.06
N SER A 71 10.55 2.37 10.78
CA SER A 71 10.67 3.79 11.10
C SER A 71 10.70 4.67 9.84
N LYS A 72 11.47 4.27 8.81
CA LYS A 72 11.47 4.98 7.52
C LYS A 72 10.11 4.93 6.83
N PHE A 73 9.44 3.79 6.84
CA PHE A 73 8.09 3.67 6.28
C PHE A 73 7.11 4.62 7.00
N GLU A 74 7.08 4.60 8.33
CA GLU A 74 6.22 5.46 9.14
C GLU A 74 6.51 6.95 8.93
N ALA A 75 7.78 7.32 8.75
CA ALA A 75 8.16 8.70 8.45
C ALA A 75 7.53 9.24 7.14
N HIS A 76 7.26 8.35 6.17
CA HIS A 76 6.65 8.72 4.90
C HIS A 76 5.12 8.53 4.88
N PHE A 77 4.60 7.45 5.44
CA PHE A 77 3.17 7.09 5.33
C PHE A 77 2.37 7.29 6.63
N GLY A 78 3.03 7.73 7.71
CA GLY A 78 2.41 8.12 8.98
C GLY A 78 1.93 6.97 9.87
N ARG A 79 1.88 5.72 9.37
CA ARG A 79 1.38 4.56 10.12
C ARG A 79 2.21 3.30 9.86
N HIS A 80 2.17 2.39 10.83
CA HIS A 80 2.86 1.10 10.75
C HIS A 80 2.35 0.27 9.55
N PRO A 81 3.22 -0.46 8.81
CA PRO A 81 2.82 -1.24 7.62
C PRO A 81 1.65 -2.21 7.86
N PHE A 82 1.59 -2.83 9.05
CA PHE A 82 0.48 -3.72 9.44
C PHE A 82 -0.89 -3.02 9.39
N HIS A 83 -0.97 -1.76 9.86
CA HIS A 83 -2.21 -1.00 9.82
C HIS A 83 -2.57 -0.63 8.38
N CYS A 84 -1.59 -0.24 7.57
CA CYS A 84 -1.81 0.04 6.16
C CYS A 84 -2.36 -1.18 5.41
N CYS A 85 -1.90 -2.40 5.73
CA CYS A 85 -2.46 -3.64 5.16
C CYS A 85 -3.94 -3.82 5.48
N ARG A 86 -4.35 -3.50 6.71
CA ARG A 86 -5.75 -3.60 7.11
C ARG A 86 -6.60 -2.59 6.35
N VAL A 87 -6.17 -1.33 6.28
CA VAL A 87 -6.88 -0.28 5.53
C VAL A 87 -6.98 -0.66 4.05
N TRP A 88 -5.88 -1.11 3.44
CA TRP A 88 -5.85 -1.58 2.05
C TRP A 88 -6.89 -2.67 1.77
N ARG A 89 -7.00 -3.67 2.66
CA ARG A 89 -8.01 -4.72 2.55
C ARG A 89 -9.42 -4.15 2.73
N ASP A 90 -9.62 -3.32 3.74
CA ASP A 90 -10.94 -2.80 4.09
C ASP A 90 -11.48 -1.89 2.95
N LEU A 91 -10.62 -1.15 2.23
CA LEU A 91 -10.97 -0.37 1.03
C LEU A 91 -11.40 -1.24 -0.16
N GLN A 92 -10.91 -2.48 -0.28
CA GLN A 92 -11.35 -3.40 -1.34
C GLN A 92 -12.66 -4.10 -1.00
N THR A 93 -13.00 -4.21 0.28
CA THR A 93 -14.21 -4.91 0.75
C THR A 93 -15.31 -3.97 1.20
N THR A 94 -15.07 -2.66 1.18
CA THR A 94 -16.05 -1.67 1.65
C THR A 94 -17.29 -1.66 0.76
N PRO A 95 -18.51 -1.64 1.35
CA PRO A 95 -19.74 -1.50 0.58
C PRO A 95 -19.98 -0.06 0.09
N ILE A 96 -19.16 0.90 0.54
CA ILE A 96 -19.27 2.31 0.15
C ILE A 96 -18.59 2.48 -1.20
N ILE A 97 -19.39 2.68 -2.26
CA ILE A 97 -18.92 2.75 -3.64
C ILE A 97 -17.84 3.83 -3.82
N GLU A 98 -18.00 5.00 -3.20
CA GLU A 98 -17.07 6.14 -3.31
C GLU A 98 -15.72 5.89 -2.63
N ALA A 99 -15.67 4.96 -1.67
CA ALA A 99 -14.44 4.59 -0.96
C ALA A 99 -13.88 3.23 -1.44
N HIS A 100 -14.61 2.55 -2.33
CA HIS A 100 -14.21 1.24 -2.83
C HIS A 100 -13.01 1.39 -3.76
N MET A 101 -12.02 0.53 -3.53
CA MET A 101 -10.81 0.48 -4.34
C MET A 101 -10.76 -0.87 -5.05
N ASP A 102 -10.88 -0.84 -6.37
CA ASP A 102 -10.69 -2.03 -7.20
C ASP A 102 -9.19 -2.30 -7.33
N PRO A 103 -8.65 -3.41 -6.78
CA PRO A 103 -7.23 -3.70 -6.85
C PRO A 103 -6.77 -4.11 -8.26
N ALA A 104 -7.70 -4.35 -9.20
CA ALA A 104 -7.39 -4.56 -10.61
C ALA A 104 -7.10 -3.25 -11.36
N GLU A 105 -7.46 -2.09 -10.78
CA GLU A 105 -7.15 -0.80 -11.39
C GLU A 105 -5.64 -0.57 -11.45
N PRO A 106 -5.11 -0.09 -12.60
CA PRO A 106 -3.72 0.31 -12.70
C PRO A 106 -3.37 1.33 -11.63
N PHE A 107 -2.25 1.12 -10.95
CA PHE A 107 -1.74 2.01 -9.90
C PHE A 107 -2.64 2.14 -8.65
N ALA A 108 -3.64 1.27 -8.44
CA ALA A 108 -4.48 1.33 -7.24
C ALA A 108 -3.64 1.29 -5.94
N PHE A 109 -2.64 0.42 -5.90
CA PHE A 109 -1.76 0.27 -4.74
C PHE A 109 -0.83 1.47 -4.54
N GLU A 110 -0.22 1.98 -5.62
CA GLU A 110 0.61 3.18 -5.59
C GLU A 110 -0.22 4.41 -5.19
N GLY A 111 -1.42 4.56 -5.75
CA GLY A 111 -2.37 5.63 -5.42
C GLY A 111 -2.79 5.59 -3.95
N PHE A 112 -3.04 4.40 -3.40
CA PHE A 112 -3.27 4.21 -1.97
C PHE A 112 -2.09 4.73 -1.12
N LEU A 113 -0.86 4.35 -1.47
CA LEU A 113 0.32 4.82 -0.76
C LEU A 113 0.56 6.33 -0.92
N GLN A 114 0.27 6.89 -2.09
CA GLN A 114 0.31 8.35 -2.32
C GLN A 114 -0.71 9.07 -1.43
N ALA A 115 -1.92 8.54 -1.31
CA ALA A 115 -2.95 9.08 -0.44
C ALA A 115 -2.52 9.06 1.04
N LEU A 116 -1.91 7.95 1.51
CA LEU A 116 -1.35 7.90 2.88
C LEU A 116 -0.25 8.94 3.11
N HIS A 117 0.65 9.10 2.13
CA HIS A 117 1.71 10.11 2.21
C HIS A 117 1.13 11.53 2.25
N PHE A 118 0.15 11.81 1.38
CA PHE A 118 -0.56 13.09 1.34
C PHE A 118 -1.24 13.39 2.68
N LEU A 119 -2.02 12.44 3.23
CA LEU A 119 -2.69 12.59 4.53
C LEU A 119 -1.69 12.89 5.66
N LYS A 120 -0.53 12.23 5.66
CA LYS A 120 0.53 12.49 6.62
C LYS A 120 1.11 13.90 6.47
N CYS A 121 1.36 14.36 5.24
CA CYS A 121 1.91 15.71 5.00
C CYS A 121 0.90 16.81 5.33
N TYR A 122 -0.37 16.62 4.96
CA TYR A 122 -1.44 17.57 5.24
C TYR A 122 -1.60 17.83 6.74
N GLN A 123 -1.57 16.78 7.57
CA GLN A 123 -1.60 16.93 9.03
C GLN A 123 -0.43 17.78 9.57
N VAL A 124 0.75 17.66 8.97
CA VAL A 124 1.93 18.45 9.37
C VAL A 124 1.77 19.92 8.98
N GLU A 125 1.18 20.19 7.82
CA GLU A 125 0.89 21.56 7.36
C GLU A 125 -0.15 22.25 8.24
N ASP A 126 -1.25 21.57 8.58
CA ASP A 126 -2.29 22.11 9.48
C ASP A 126 -1.73 22.41 10.88
N VAL A 127 -0.91 21.51 11.43
CA VAL A 127 -0.22 21.72 12.70
C VAL A 127 0.72 22.93 12.61
N ARG A 128 1.46 23.07 11.51
CA ARG A 128 2.35 24.22 11.28
C ARG A 128 1.58 25.53 11.15
N ALA A 129 0.48 25.54 10.40
CA ALA A 129 -0.38 26.72 10.24
C ALA A 129 -0.98 27.15 11.59
N THR A 130 -1.42 26.18 12.39
CA THR A 130 -2.03 26.44 13.71
C THR A 130 -0.99 26.93 14.73
N LEU A 131 0.19 26.29 14.79
CA LEU A 131 1.23 26.63 15.77
C LEU A 131 1.97 27.92 15.42
N PHE A 132 2.28 28.14 14.14
CA PHE A 132 3.14 29.24 13.71
C PHE A 132 2.38 30.40 13.06
N LYS A 133 1.05 30.30 12.87
CA LYS A 133 0.22 31.29 12.16
C LYS A 133 0.76 31.67 10.77
N MET A 134 1.56 30.80 10.16
CA MET A 134 2.11 31.00 8.83
C MET A 134 1.20 30.30 7.83
N ASN A 135 0.36 31.07 7.13
CA ASN A 135 -0.31 30.57 5.94
C ASN A 135 0.55 30.91 4.74
N GLU A 136 0.59 30.04 3.73
CA GLU A 136 1.32 30.25 2.47
C GLU A 136 0.94 31.58 1.77
N LYS A 137 -0.23 32.13 2.12
CA LYS A 137 -0.75 33.43 1.68
C LYS A 137 0.02 34.65 2.25
N ASP A 138 0.85 34.47 3.27
CA ASP A 138 1.60 35.55 3.94
C ASP A 138 3.03 35.70 3.41
N VAL A 139 3.51 34.77 2.57
CA VAL A 139 4.81 34.90 1.90
C VAL A 139 4.62 35.75 0.64
N LYS A 140 4.66 37.08 0.79
CA LYS A 140 4.90 37.96 -0.36
C LYS A 140 6.28 37.62 -0.92
N PRO A 141 6.43 37.32 -2.22
CA PRO A 141 7.75 37.28 -2.83
C PRO A 141 8.34 38.69 -2.72
N SER A 142 9.43 38.84 -1.96
CA SER A 142 10.24 40.05 -2.00
C SER A 142 10.81 40.18 -3.41
N SER A 143 10.52 41.32 -4.02
CA SER A 143 10.91 41.75 -5.37
C SER A 143 12.39 41.57 -5.68
#